data_AF-A0A2I1CS62-F1
#
_entry.id   AF-A0A2I1CS62-F1
#
_cell.length_a   1.000
_cell.length_b   1.000
_cell.length_c   1.000
_cell.angle_alpha   90.00
_cell.angle_beta   90.00
_cell.angle_gamma   90.00
#
_symmetry.space_group_name_H-M   'P 1'
#
loop_
_entity.id
_entity.type
_entity.pdbx_description
1 polymer ?
#
loop_
_entity_poly.entity_id
_entity_poly.type
_entity_poly.pdbx_seq_one_letter_code
_entity_poly.pdbx_strand_id
1 'polypeptide(L)'
;MSNYCFSDKAVAAQKTSGSTPVTPYDALSRYLKFTNRDSDGWWRRVAPFLNKLLERAGYDTHQQYQYLILLGLHIIPFLDGVPDMQRPMDYASVVGGIGPLEFSQNFTKDGSKMRIGLEPMNHKHRNGTDPYNRAAMGEALMGLKSLGISIDLQLYHQLVPLLILTDAEELEMPNATYFVKSASKTQYALALDLDKGDVTVKQYLMPRQKAAVTGLPLSELIFSAIRTVDVNEVFTDSVAMLEDFLSATYDPPVAVFVSCDLVPFHSTRFKVYVAELNQSLENIARNWTLGGRLNDSETLKGLAYAQELYTLFGIPDGTRDIISHPVIPGDPQSFSHLMFNYELQQGDPRPKPKIYYALNALNDMEKAKALVDFFKRVGWEKHAAELIDNLQSYIPGVDINETTELIGWLSFAYSEKKGPYLTIYYR
;
A
#
# COMPACT_ATOMS: atom_id res chain seq x y z
N MET A 1 -10.71 -21.06 3.55
CA MET A 1 -9.26 -20.76 3.60
C MET A 1 -8.92 -19.83 2.43
N SER A 2 -8.98 -18.51 2.65
CA SER A 2 -8.46 -17.47 1.75
C SER A 2 -6.94 -17.51 1.77
N ASN A 3 -6.38 -17.44 0.56
CA ASN A 3 -5.03 -17.82 0.16
C ASN A 3 -3.98 -16.79 0.60
N TYR A 4 -3.63 -16.75 1.87
CA TYR A 4 -2.42 -16.02 2.29
C TYR A 4 -1.19 -16.78 1.78
N CYS A 5 -0.77 -16.42 0.56
CA CYS A 5 0.43 -16.84 -0.14
C CYS A 5 0.72 -18.36 -0.15
N PHE A 6 0.24 -18.99 -1.23
CA PHE A 6 0.58 -20.32 -1.74
C PHE A 6 0.08 -21.47 -0.88
N SER A 7 -1.00 -22.13 -1.33
CA SER A 7 -1.32 -23.48 -0.85
C SER A 7 -0.11 -24.39 -0.99
N ASP A 8 -0.02 -25.44 -0.17
CA ASP A 8 1.02 -26.47 -0.34
C ASP A 8 1.07 -27.02 -1.78
N LYS A 9 -0.06 -26.97 -2.50
CA LYS A 9 -0.13 -27.30 -3.94
C LYS A 9 0.67 -26.34 -4.81
N ALA A 10 0.63 -25.03 -4.56
CA ALA A 10 1.40 -24.05 -5.33
C ALA A 10 2.91 -24.15 -5.04
N VAL A 11 3.28 -24.36 -3.76
CA VAL A 11 4.68 -24.65 -3.37
C VAL A 11 5.16 -25.98 -3.96
N ALA A 12 4.29 -26.98 -4.06
CA ALA A 12 4.60 -28.26 -4.71
C ALA A 12 4.70 -28.14 -6.24
N ALA A 13 3.85 -27.33 -6.88
CA ALA A 13 3.87 -27.08 -8.32
C ALA A 13 5.16 -26.40 -8.80
N GLN A 14 5.80 -25.61 -7.93
CA GLN A 14 7.14 -25.05 -8.19
C GLN A 14 8.23 -26.12 -8.35
N LYS A 15 8.02 -27.35 -7.85
CA LYS A 15 9.02 -28.45 -7.91
C LYS A 15 8.94 -29.32 -9.16
N THR A 16 7.94 -29.12 -10.03
CA THR A 16 7.70 -29.99 -11.19
C THR A 16 7.90 -29.25 -12.52
N SER A 17 9.13 -29.26 -13.06
CA SER A 17 9.39 -29.25 -14.51
C SER A 17 10.87 -29.47 -14.81
N GLY A 18 11.17 -30.25 -15.85
CA GLY A 18 12.52 -30.43 -16.40
C GLY A 18 12.99 -29.21 -17.20
N SER A 19 14.32 -29.06 -17.29
CA SER A 19 15.10 -28.06 -18.06
C SER A 19 14.63 -26.59 -18.07
N THR A 20 13.90 -26.14 -17.05
CA THR A 20 13.58 -24.71 -16.90
C THR A 20 14.87 -23.94 -16.57
N PRO A 21 15.11 -22.76 -17.19
CA PRO A 21 16.25 -21.91 -16.83
C PRO A 21 16.23 -21.58 -15.34
N VAL A 22 17.40 -21.65 -14.70
CA VAL A 22 17.55 -21.31 -13.27
C VAL A 22 17.21 -19.83 -13.08
N THR A 23 16.17 -19.55 -12.30
CA THR A 23 15.77 -18.16 -11.99
C THR A 23 16.69 -17.57 -10.92
N PRO A 24 16.75 -16.22 -10.77
CA PRO A 24 17.45 -15.60 -9.65
C PRO A 24 16.99 -16.11 -8.27
N TYR A 25 15.69 -16.38 -8.09
CA TYR A 25 15.17 -17.03 -6.89
C TYR A 25 15.79 -18.42 -6.67
N ASP A 26 15.82 -19.27 -7.70
CA ASP A 26 16.39 -20.62 -7.60
C ASP A 26 17.88 -20.59 -7.26
N ALA A 27 18.62 -19.66 -7.88
CA ALA A 27 20.04 -19.48 -7.62
C ALA A 27 20.30 -19.02 -6.17
N LEU A 28 19.56 -18.03 -5.68
CA LEU A 28 19.68 -17.55 -4.30
C LEU A 28 19.26 -18.61 -3.29
N SER A 29 18.17 -19.33 -3.54
CA SER A 29 17.64 -20.37 -2.64
C SER A 29 18.60 -21.53 -2.38
N ARG A 30 19.60 -21.73 -3.25
CA ARG A 30 20.67 -22.73 -3.02
C ARG A 30 21.66 -22.31 -1.93
N TYR A 31 21.83 -21.01 -1.70
CA TYR A 31 22.93 -20.47 -0.88
C TYR A 31 22.47 -19.62 0.30
N LEU A 32 21.31 -18.97 0.20
CA LEU A 32 20.74 -18.24 1.33
C LEU A 32 20.32 -19.21 2.43
N LYS A 33 20.75 -18.91 3.66
CA LYS A 33 20.36 -19.63 4.87
C LYS A 33 19.67 -18.66 5.82
N PHE A 34 18.44 -18.98 6.18
CA PHE A 34 17.67 -18.19 7.12
C PHE A 34 17.89 -18.68 8.55
N THR A 35 17.90 -17.73 9.49
CA THR A 35 18.19 -18.00 10.91
C THR A 35 17.05 -18.70 11.64
N ASN A 36 15.83 -18.66 11.09
CA ASN A 36 14.64 -19.24 11.68
C ASN A 36 13.69 -19.78 10.59
N ARG A 37 12.74 -20.63 11.00
CA ARG A 37 11.78 -21.29 10.10
C ARG A 37 10.79 -20.31 9.48
N ASP A 38 10.44 -19.24 10.18
CA ASP A 38 9.51 -18.24 9.67
C ASP A 38 10.15 -17.48 8.50
N SER A 39 11.39 -17.02 8.64
CA SER A 39 12.09 -16.36 7.53
C SER A 39 12.29 -17.27 6.31
N ASP A 40 12.60 -18.56 6.51
CA ASP A 40 12.65 -19.55 5.41
C ASP A 40 11.27 -19.76 4.76
N GLY A 41 10.21 -19.84 5.56
CA GLY A 41 8.84 -20.01 5.08
C GLY A 41 8.35 -18.80 4.29
N TRP A 42 8.62 -17.58 4.77
CA TRP A 42 8.35 -16.35 4.03
C TRP A 42 9.10 -16.35 2.69
N TRP A 43 10.39 -16.66 2.70
CA TRP A 43 11.21 -16.66 1.49
C TRP A 43 10.63 -17.57 0.41
N ARG A 44 10.31 -18.83 0.77
CA ARG A 44 9.73 -19.80 -0.18
C ARG A 44 8.40 -19.38 -0.77
N ARG A 45 7.64 -18.55 -0.05
CA ARG A 45 6.33 -18.07 -0.48
C ARG A 45 6.47 -16.81 -1.33
N VAL A 46 7.07 -15.75 -0.81
CA VAL A 46 6.97 -14.43 -1.44
C VAL A 46 8.09 -14.13 -2.46
N ALA A 47 9.25 -14.79 -2.35
CA ALA A 47 10.37 -14.51 -3.25
C ALA A 47 10.17 -14.99 -4.70
N PRO A 48 9.56 -16.17 -4.99
CA PRO A 48 9.21 -16.54 -6.36
C PRO A 48 8.29 -15.52 -7.02
N PHE A 49 7.32 -15.00 -6.26
CA PHE A 49 6.38 -14.00 -6.75
C PHE A 49 7.07 -12.67 -7.06
N LEU A 50 7.88 -12.15 -6.13
CA LEU A 50 8.66 -10.95 -6.39
C LEU A 50 9.61 -11.14 -7.59
N ASN A 51 10.26 -12.30 -7.72
CA ASN A 51 11.13 -12.57 -8.86
C ASN A 51 10.34 -12.46 -10.17
N LYS A 52 9.14 -13.05 -10.23
CA LYS A 52 8.29 -13.00 -11.42
C LYS A 52 7.81 -11.59 -11.74
N LEU A 53 7.41 -10.84 -10.72
CA LEU A 53 7.02 -9.44 -10.85
C LEU A 53 8.16 -8.59 -11.41
N LEU A 54 9.38 -8.74 -10.90
CA LEU A 54 10.56 -8.01 -11.40
C LEU A 54 10.91 -8.41 -12.84
N GLU A 55 10.83 -9.70 -13.17
CA GLU A 55 11.05 -10.21 -14.53
C GLU A 55 10.05 -9.57 -15.51
N ARG A 56 8.75 -9.65 -15.22
CA ARG A 56 7.69 -9.10 -16.10
C ARG A 56 7.69 -7.58 -16.16
N ALA A 57 8.14 -6.91 -15.10
CA ALA A 57 8.30 -5.47 -15.08
C ALA A 57 9.53 -4.99 -15.88
N GLY A 58 10.39 -5.89 -16.36
CA GLY A 58 11.53 -5.57 -17.21
C GLY A 58 12.79 -5.14 -16.46
N TYR A 59 12.92 -5.51 -15.18
CA TYR A 59 14.16 -5.30 -14.44
C TYR A 59 15.25 -6.21 -14.97
N ASP A 60 16.48 -5.70 -15.09
CA ASP A 60 17.61 -6.53 -15.50
C ASP A 60 17.95 -7.58 -14.43
N THR A 61 18.70 -8.61 -14.83
CA THR A 61 19.03 -9.73 -13.94
C THR A 61 19.80 -9.28 -12.69
N HIS A 62 20.66 -8.26 -12.77
CA HIS A 62 21.42 -7.77 -11.62
C HIS A 62 20.48 -7.10 -10.60
N GLN A 63 19.55 -6.28 -11.09
CA GLN A 63 18.50 -5.67 -10.26
C GLN A 63 17.58 -6.72 -9.63
N GLN A 64 17.23 -7.78 -10.39
CA GLN A 64 16.44 -8.90 -9.85
C GLN A 64 17.14 -9.55 -8.65
N TYR A 65 18.44 -9.87 -8.77
CA TYR A 65 19.23 -10.39 -7.64
C TYR A 65 19.28 -9.40 -6.48
N GLN A 66 19.56 -8.12 -6.76
CA GLN A 66 19.66 -7.08 -5.73
C GLN A 66 18.39 -6.97 -4.90
N TYR A 67 17.21 -6.88 -5.52
CA TYR A 67 15.96 -6.72 -4.80
C TYR A 67 15.47 -8.00 -4.14
N LEU A 68 15.81 -9.18 -4.67
CA LEU A 68 15.58 -10.45 -3.97
C LEU A 68 16.47 -10.58 -2.73
N ILE A 69 17.72 -10.13 -2.78
CA ILE A 69 18.60 -10.07 -1.60
C ILE A 69 18.04 -9.08 -0.57
N LEU A 70 17.59 -7.90 -1.01
CA LEU A 70 16.90 -6.93 -0.15
C LEU A 70 15.70 -7.56 0.55
N LEU A 71 14.81 -8.23 -0.20
CA LEU A 71 13.67 -8.96 0.36
C LEU A 71 14.13 -9.99 1.40
N GLY A 72 15.01 -10.90 1.00
CA GLY A 72 15.43 -12.04 1.82
C GLY A 72 16.15 -11.66 3.10
N LEU A 73 17.13 -10.75 3.02
CA LEU A 73 18.04 -10.47 4.12
C LEU A 73 17.65 -9.24 4.94
N HIS A 74 16.81 -8.36 4.42
CA HIS A 74 16.54 -7.06 5.06
C HIS A 74 15.06 -6.73 5.23
N ILE A 75 14.14 -7.41 4.55
CA ILE A 75 12.70 -7.22 4.73
C ILE A 75 12.09 -8.39 5.50
N ILE A 76 12.34 -9.63 5.07
CA ILE A 76 11.80 -10.84 5.70
C ILE A 76 12.09 -10.93 7.22
N PRO A 77 13.26 -10.52 7.74
CA PRO A 77 13.51 -10.52 9.18
C PRO A 77 12.59 -9.59 9.99
N PHE A 78 11.97 -8.60 9.34
CA PHE A 78 10.97 -7.70 9.94
C PHE A 78 9.53 -8.12 9.62
N LEU A 79 9.33 -9.30 9.06
CA LEU A 79 8.00 -9.88 8.96
C LEU A 79 7.73 -10.70 10.22
N ASP A 80 6.44 -10.86 10.52
CA ASP A 80 6.03 -11.70 11.64
C ASP A 80 6.28 -13.19 11.36
N GLY A 81 5.88 -14.07 12.27
CA GLY A 81 5.84 -15.51 11.98
C GLY A 81 4.98 -15.81 10.77
N VAL A 82 5.34 -16.87 10.06
CA VAL A 82 4.68 -17.23 8.81
C VAL A 82 3.25 -17.71 9.09
N PRO A 83 2.22 -17.15 8.43
CA PRO A 83 0.86 -17.63 8.61
C PRO A 83 0.74 -19.09 8.18
N ASP A 84 0.12 -19.94 8.99
CA ASP A 84 -0.24 -21.31 8.63
C ASP A 84 -1.70 -21.57 9.05
N MET A 85 -2.37 -22.52 8.40
CA MET A 85 -3.73 -22.96 8.76
C MET A 85 -3.84 -23.40 10.23
N GLN A 86 -2.73 -23.84 10.83
CA GLN A 86 -2.65 -24.22 12.25
C GLN A 86 -2.21 -23.07 13.17
N ARG A 87 -1.71 -21.97 12.60
CA ARG A 87 -1.20 -20.78 13.30
C ARG A 87 -1.63 -19.52 12.54
N PRO A 88 -2.88 -19.06 12.73
CA PRO A 88 -3.29 -17.78 12.19
C PRO A 88 -2.38 -16.67 12.71
N MET A 89 -2.25 -15.57 11.97
CA MET A 89 -1.48 -14.42 12.43
C MET A 89 -2.11 -13.87 13.71
N ASP A 90 -1.32 -13.79 14.77
CA ASP A 90 -1.75 -13.15 16.03
C ASP A 90 -1.91 -11.63 15.86
N TYR A 91 -1.29 -11.06 14.81
CA TYR A 91 -1.30 -9.65 14.48
C TYR A 91 -1.94 -9.38 13.11
N ALA A 92 -2.99 -8.57 13.10
CA ALA A 92 -3.69 -8.13 11.91
C ALA A 92 -3.08 -6.82 11.36
N SER A 93 -2.31 -6.90 10.28
CA SER A 93 -1.75 -5.72 9.59
C SER A 93 -2.77 -5.09 8.64
N VAL A 94 -2.77 -3.75 8.51
CA VAL A 94 -3.53 -3.04 7.45
C VAL A 94 -2.72 -2.83 6.16
N VAL A 95 -1.45 -3.23 6.12
CA VAL A 95 -0.53 -2.91 5.01
C VAL A 95 -0.73 -3.77 3.77
N GLY A 96 -1.31 -4.97 3.88
CA GLY A 96 -1.43 -5.77 2.67
C GLY A 96 -2.21 -7.06 2.74
N GLY A 97 -2.42 -7.57 1.52
CA GLY A 97 -3.05 -8.85 1.27
C GLY A 97 -2.25 -10.09 1.63
N ILE A 98 -0.94 -9.96 1.89
CA ILE A 98 -0.05 -11.04 2.37
C ILE A 98 0.34 -10.79 3.83
N GLY A 99 -0.61 -10.39 4.67
CA GLY A 99 -0.34 -10.01 6.06
C GLY A 99 0.46 -8.70 6.13
N PRO A 100 1.65 -8.65 6.76
CA PRO A 100 2.45 -7.42 6.86
C PRO A 100 3.22 -7.05 5.61
N LEU A 101 3.03 -7.75 4.50
CA LEU A 101 3.74 -7.54 3.25
C LEU A 101 2.75 -7.31 2.12
N GLU A 102 3.10 -6.39 1.22
CA GLU A 102 2.37 -6.14 -0.02
C GLU A 102 3.34 -5.87 -1.16
N PHE A 103 3.09 -6.47 -2.33
CA PHE A 103 3.75 -6.05 -3.55
C PHE A 103 2.80 -5.20 -4.39
N SER A 104 3.32 -4.14 -4.99
CA SER A 104 2.53 -3.35 -5.95
C SER A 104 3.32 -2.99 -7.19
N GLN A 105 2.64 -2.94 -8.33
CA GLN A 105 3.23 -2.60 -9.63
C GLN A 105 2.56 -1.34 -10.16
N ASN A 106 3.37 -0.30 -10.38
CA ASN A 106 2.91 0.88 -11.11
C ASN A 106 3.04 0.68 -12.61
N PHE A 107 2.05 1.15 -13.35
CA PHE A 107 2.01 1.21 -14.81
C PHE A 107 1.97 2.66 -15.26
N THR A 108 2.81 2.97 -16.24
CA THR A 108 2.87 4.25 -16.96
C THR A 108 3.09 3.97 -18.44
N LYS A 109 2.99 5.00 -19.28
CA LYS A 109 3.35 4.90 -20.71
C LYS A 109 4.80 4.43 -20.94
N ASP A 110 5.70 4.73 -19.99
CA ASP A 110 7.14 4.50 -20.13
C ASP A 110 7.60 3.14 -19.58
N GLY A 111 6.69 2.39 -18.94
CA GLY A 111 6.99 1.09 -18.35
C GLY A 111 6.32 0.88 -17.00
N SER A 112 6.88 -0.04 -16.22
CA SER A 112 6.34 -0.41 -14.92
C SER A 112 7.41 -0.42 -13.82
N LYS A 113 6.99 -0.20 -12.57
CA LYS A 113 7.89 -0.20 -11.40
C LYS A 113 7.28 -0.94 -10.24
N MET A 114 8.08 -1.79 -9.60
CA MET A 114 7.70 -2.57 -8.43
C MET A 114 7.92 -1.78 -7.13
N ARG A 115 7.09 -2.09 -6.13
CA ARG A 115 7.23 -1.61 -4.76
C ARG A 115 6.99 -2.73 -3.78
N ILE A 116 7.65 -2.61 -2.63
CA ILE A 116 7.43 -3.44 -1.46
C ILE A 116 6.81 -2.57 -0.38
N GLY A 117 5.56 -2.82 -0.03
CA GLY A 117 4.92 -2.31 1.18
C GLY A 117 5.17 -3.28 2.33
N LEU A 118 5.53 -2.78 3.50
CA LEU A 118 5.57 -3.60 4.71
C LEU A 118 5.12 -2.85 5.96
N GLU A 119 4.55 -3.58 6.90
CA GLU A 119 4.54 -3.20 8.30
C GLU A 119 5.70 -3.91 9.00
N PRO A 120 6.79 -3.20 9.36
CA PRO A 120 7.85 -3.80 10.15
C PRO A 120 7.32 -4.33 11.48
N MET A 121 7.67 -5.57 11.78
CA MET A 121 7.37 -6.25 13.03
C MET A 121 8.65 -6.87 13.62
N ASN A 122 8.64 -7.14 14.92
CA ASN A 122 9.69 -7.91 15.58
C ASN A 122 9.09 -8.81 16.67
N HIS A 123 9.90 -9.69 17.25
CA HIS A 123 9.45 -10.64 18.27
C HIS A 123 8.88 -9.99 19.56
N LYS A 124 9.10 -8.68 19.78
CA LYS A 124 8.66 -7.97 20.98
C LYS A 124 7.14 -7.77 21.02
N HIS A 125 6.48 -7.70 19.87
CA HIS A 125 5.01 -7.62 19.85
C HIS A 125 4.38 -8.95 20.32
N ARG A 126 4.99 -10.09 19.96
CA ARG A 126 4.50 -11.43 20.30
C ARG A 126 4.58 -11.78 21.77
N ASN A 127 5.67 -11.37 22.43
CA ASN A 127 5.88 -11.64 23.84
C ASN A 127 5.21 -10.61 24.77
N GLY A 128 4.44 -9.66 24.20
CA GLY A 128 3.69 -8.64 24.91
C GLY A 128 4.52 -7.46 25.42
N THR A 129 5.81 -7.38 25.09
CA THR A 129 6.67 -6.25 25.50
C THR A 129 6.54 -5.02 24.61
N ASP A 130 5.94 -5.16 23.43
CA ASP A 130 5.57 -4.08 22.52
C ASP A 130 4.15 -4.32 21.95
N PRO A 131 3.09 -4.18 22.76
CA PRO A 131 1.74 -4.61 22.42
C PRO A 131 1.08 -3.84 21.27
N TYR A 132 1.69 -2.72 20.84
CA TYR A 132 1.23 -1.87 19.74
C TYR A 132 2.24 -1.76 18.59
N ASN A 133 3.26 -2.63 18.55
CA ASN A 133 4.28 -2.67 17.49
C ASN A 133 4.86 -1.27 17.22
N ARG A 134 5.53 -0.66 18.20
CA ARG A 134 6.14 0.68 18.09
C ARG A 134 7.63 0.65 17.77
N ALA A 135 8.32 -0.42 18.17
CA ALA A 135 9.79 -0.46 18.10
C ALA A 135 10.34 -0.86 16.73
N ALA A 136 9.62 -1.69 15.97
CA ALA A 136 10.19 -2.35 14.79
C ALA A 136 10.46 -1.39 13.61
N MET A 137 9.70 -0.30 13.47
CA MET A 137 9.92 0.68 12.39
C MET A 137 11.31 1.32 12.45
N GLY A 138 11.76 1.74 13.64
CA GLY A 138 13.06 2.36 13.82
C GLY A 138 14.20 1.39 13.50
N GLU A 139 14.08 0.14 13.96
CA GLU A 139 15.05 -0.94 13.67
C GLU A 139 15.13 -1.20 12.15
N ALA A 140 14.00 -1.27 11.46
CA ALA A 140 13.95 -1.47 10.00
C ALA A 140 14.56 -0.30 9.21
N LEU A 141 14.24 0.94 9.57
CA LEU A 141 14.79 2.12 8.92
C LEU A 141 16.31 2.22 9.09
N MET A 142 16.83 1.92 10.28
CA MET A 142 18.27 1.88 10.54
C MET A 142 18.95 0.76 9.74
N GLY A 143 18.31 -0.41 9.65
CA GLY A 143 18.77 -1.52 8.81
C GLY A 143 18.88 -1.11 7.34
N LEU A 144 17.82 -0.52 6.76
CA LEU A 144 17.83 -0.03 5.37
C LEU A 144 18.88 1.06 5.14
N LYS A 145 19.00 2.03 6.06
CA LYS A 145 20.00 3.10 5.97
C LYS A 145 21.43 2.55 5.97
N SER A 146 21.70 1.48 6.74
CA SER A 146 23.02 0.83 6.79
C SER A 146 23.47 0.21 5.47
N LEU A 147 22.54 -0.04 4.54
CA LEU A 147 22.83 -0.56 3.20
C LEU A 147 23.30 0.54 2.23
N GLY A 148 23.39 1.79 2.70
CA GLY A 148 23.68 2.95 1.86
C GLY A 148 22.45 3.50 1.13
N ILE A 149 21.23 3.05 1.47
CA ILE A 149 20.00 3.64 0.95
C ILE A 149 19.88 5.07 1.49
N SER A 150 19.67 6.03 0.60
CA SER A 150 19.54 7.44 0.94
C SER A 150 18.21 7.71 1.65
N ILE A 151 18.22 7.63 2.99
CA ILE A 151 17.07 7.88 3.86
C ILE A 151 17.37 9.08 4.76
N ASP A 152 16.51 10.10 4.71
CA ASP A 152 16.46 11.18 5.69
C ASP A 152 15.42 10.88 6.77
N LEU A 153 15.83 10.92 8.03
CA LEU A 153 14.99 10.57 9.18
C LEU A 153 14.44 11.80 9.92
N GLN A 154 14.66 13.01 9.43
CA GLN A 154 14.14 14.23 10.07
C GLN A 154 12.62 14.14 10.27
N LEU A 155 11.86 13.87 9.20
CA LEU A 155 10.41 13.76 9.28
C LEU A 155 9.93 12.56 10.10
N TYR A 156 10.67 11.46 10.09
CA TYR A 156 10.39 10.32 10.97
C TYR A 156 10.45 10.76 12.44
N HIS A 157 11.54 11.38 12.87
CA HIS A 157 11.70 11.82 14.25
C HIS A 157 10.71 12.90 14.68
N GLN A 158 10.30 13.78 13.78
CA GLN A 158 9.36 14.85 14.08
C GLN A 158 7.89 14.38 14.10
N LEU A 159 7.48 13.50 13.18
CA LEU A 159 6.07 13.13 13.01
C LEU A 159 5.64 11.95 13.90
N VAL A 160 6.53 10.99 14.16
CA VAL A 160 6.21 9.83 15.01
C VAL A 160 5.64 10.23 16.38
N PRO A 161 6.26 11.13 17.17
CA PRO A 161 5.69 11.50 18.46
C PRO A 161 4.35 12.25 18.34
N LEU A 162 4.05 12.86 17.18
CA LEU A 162 2.80 13.59 16.93
C LEU A 162 1.66 12.71 16.46
N LEU A 163 1.95 11.55 15.86
CA LEU A 163 0.94 10.72 15.20
C LEU A 163 0.86 9.28 15.72
N ILE A 164 1.87 8.82 16.45
CA ILE A 164 1.96 7.47 17.00
C ILE A 164 1.92 7.56 18.54
N LEU A 165 1.48 6.49 19.19
CA LEU A 165 1.48 6.43 20.65
C LEU A 165 2.90 6.67 21.23
N THR A 166 2.99 7.60 22.16
CA THR A 166 4.11 7.73 23.09
C THR A 166 4.00 6.70 24.21
N ASP A 167 5.05 6.55 25.04
CA ASP A 167 5.04 5.60 26.16
C ASP A 167 3.96 5.96 27.19
N ALA A 168 3.75 7.24 27.47
CA ALA A 168 2.69 7.69 28.36
C ALA A 168 1.29 7.41 27.79
N GLU A 169 1.10 7.65 26.49
CA GLU A 169 -0.16 7.38 25.80
C GLU A 169 -0.46 5.88 25.70
N GLU A 170 0.54 5.02 25.53
CA GLU A 170 0.35 3.56 25.57
C GLU A 170 -0.21 3.08 26.92
N LEU A 171 0.28 3.64 28.03
CA LEU A 171 -0.20 3.31 29.37
C LEU A 171 -1.67 3.72 29.59
N GLU A 172 -2.13 4.75 28.90
CA GLU A 172 -3.50 5.27 28.97
C GLU A 172 -4.48 4.58 28.00
N MET A 173 -4.00 3.75 27.07
CA MET A 173 -4.86 3.03 26.12
C MET A 173 -5.99 2.20 26.78
N PRO A 174 -5.82 1.55 27.95
CA PRO A 174 -6.94 0.89 28.63
C PRO A 174 -8.09 1.83 29.03
N ASN A 175 -7.82 3.14 29.17
CA ASN A 175 -8.80 4.18 29.51
C ASN A 175 -9.39 4.87 28.26
N ALA A 176 -8.94 4.51 27.06
CA ALA A 176 -9.40 5.12 25.81
C ALA A 176 -10.92 4.90 25.62
N THR A 177 -11.66 5.99 25.44
CA THR A 177 -13.13 5.99 25.40
C THR A 177 -13.69 5.73 23.99
N TYR A 178 -12.91 6.01 22.95
CA TYR A 178 -13.28 5.82 21.55
C TYR A 178 -12.76 4.48 21.02
N PHE A 179 -13.29 3.39 21.56
CA PHE A 179 -12.88 2.05 21.18
C PHE A 179 -14.00 1.33 20.42
N VAL A 180 -14.03 1.51 19.09
CA VAL A 180 -14.36 0.34 18.28
C VAL A 180 -13.10 -0.52 18.35
N LYS A 181 -13.19 -1.70 18.99
CA LYS A 181 -12.16 -2.75 18.96
C LYS A 181 -11.69 -2.93 17.53
N SER A 182 -10.65 -2.20 17.13
CA SER A 182 -10.03 -2.35 15.82
C SER A 182 -9.31 -3.69 15.87
N ALA A 183 -9.60 -4.58 14.91
CA ALA A 183 -8.88 -5.83 14.83
C ALA A 183 -7.38 -5.59 14.57
N SER A 184 -7.04 -4.50 13.89
CA SER A 184 -5.67 -4.08 13.66
C SER A 184 -5.16 -3.05 14.67
N LYS A 185 -3.91 -3.22 15.07
CA LYS A 185 -3.13 -2.26 15.87
C LYS A 185 -2.09 -1.51 15.05
N THR A 186 -2.14 -1.57 13.72
CA THR A 186 -1.12 -0.96 12.87
C THR A 186 -1.10 0.55 13.09
N GLN A 187 0.09 1.07 13.38
CA GLN A 187 0.34 2.50 13.53
C GLN A 187 1.20 3.06 12.41
N TYR A 188 1.94 2.21 11.70
CA TYR A 188 2.83 2.65 10.64
C TYR A 188 2.97 1.62 9.52
N ALA A 189 3.49 2.08 8.39
CA ALA A 189 3.98 1.23 7.33
C ALA A 189 5.18 1.87 6.63
N LEU A 190 5.94 1.07 5.89
CA LEU A 190 6.95 1.51 4.96
C LEU A 190 6.57 1.08 3.54
N ALA A 191 6.91 1.91 2.54
CA ALA A 191 6.94 1.47 1.15
C ALA A 191 8.30 1.76 0.52
N LEU A 192 8.84 0.78 -0.19
CA LEU A 192 10.10 0.84 -0.89
C LEU A 192 9.81 0.85 -2.39
N ASP A 193 10.03 1.99 -3.04
CA ASP A 193 9.97 2.10 -4.49
C ASP A 193 11.28 1.58 -5.09
N LEU A 194 11.21 0.52 -5.90
CA LEU A 194 12.37 -0.12 -6.53
C LEU A 194 12.61 0.52 -7.89
N ASP A 195 13.68 1.29 -8.08
CA ASP A 195 13.90 2.03 -9.33
C ASP A 195 15.36 2.04 -9.73
N LYS A 196 15.69 1.45 -10.89
CA LYS A 196 17.03 1.54 -11.51
C LYS A 196 18.22 1.13 -10.63
N GLY A 197 18.02 0.24 -9.67
CA GLY A 197 19.04 -0.19 -8.71
C GLY A 197 19.08 0.63 -7.42
N ASP A 198 18.20 1.63 -7.28
CA ASP A 198 18.01 2.42 -6.07
C ASP A 198 16.68 2.10 -5.40
N VAL A 199 16.57 2.49 -4.12
CA VAL A 199 15.36 2.36 -3.32
C VAL A 199 14.99 3.73 -2.75
N THR A 200 13.75 4.18 -2.99
CA THR A 200 13.18 5.32 -2.27
C THR A 200 12.24 4.81 -1.19
N VAL A 201 12.43 5.26 0.05
CA VAL A 201 11.63 4.84 1.19
C VAL A 201 10.58 5.89 1.53
N LYS A 202 9.36 5.42 1.78
CA LYS A 202 8.23 6.22 2.27
C LYS A 202 7.75 5.66 3.58
N GLN A 203 7.31 6.54 4.47
CA GLN A 203 6.62 6.15 5.70
C GLN A 203 5.13 6.49 5.60
N TYR A 204 4.31 5.67 6.24
CA TYR A 204 2.89 5.89 6.47
C TYR A 204 2.67 5.90 7.97
N LEU A 205 1.86 6.83 8.48
CA LEU A 205 1.56 6.99 9.89
C LEU A 205 0.04 7.01 10.06
N MET A 206 -0.48 6.05 10.82
CA MET A 206 -1.90 5.82 11.08
C MET A 206 -2.23 6.20 12.54
N PRO A 207 -2.79 7.40 12.80
CA PRO A 207 -2.93 7.93 14.15
C PRO A 207 -4.15 7.42 14.91
N ARG A 208 -4.69 6.24 14.57
CA ARG A 208 -5.95 5.72 15.15
C ARG A 208 -5.88 5.52 16.66
N GLN A 209 -4.81 4.93 17.14
CA GLN A 209 -4.59 4.66 18.55
C GLN A 209 -4.33 5.97 19.30
N LYS A 210 -3.57 6.90 18.70
CA LYS A 210 -3.35 8.23 19.26
C LYS A 210 -4.65 9.03 19.36
N ALA A 211 -5.50 9.00 18.34
CA ALA A 211 -6.84 9.60 18.39
C ALA A 211 -7.69 8.99 19.53
N ALA A 212 -7.65 7.67 19.71
CA ALA A 212 -8.43 6.99 20.73
C ALA A 212 -8.06 7.44 22.17
N VAL A 213 -6.78 7.66 22.45
CA VAL A 213 -6.32 8.05 23.79
C VAL A 213 -6.35 9.56 24.03
N THR A 214 -6.13 10.37 23.00
CA THR A 214 -6.17 11.84 23.10
C THR A 214 -7.58 12.41 22.99
N GLY A 215 -8.51 11.67 22.39
CA GLY A 215 -9.85 12.15 22.06
C GLY A 215 -9.91 13.12 20.88
N LEU A 216 -8.78 13.34 20.19
CA LEU A 216 -8.71 14.26 19.04
C LEU A 216 -9.17 13.57 17.74
N PRO A 217 -9.88 14.28 16.85
CA PRO A 217 -10.19 13.79 15.51
C PRO A 217 -8.93 13.44 14.70
N LEU A 218 -9.01 12.40 13.86
CA LEU A 218 -7.89 11.97 13.00
C LEU A 218 -7.40 13.09 12.07
N SER A 219 -8.34 13.84 11.49
CA SER A 219 -8.03 15.00 10.64
C SER A 219 -7.22 16.04 11.42
N GLU A 220 -7.64 16.37 12.64
CA GLU A 220 -6.95 17.35 13.48
C GLU A 220 -5.52 16.90 13.80
N LEU A 221 -5.31 15.63 14.17
CA LEU A 221 -3.98 15.07 14.40
C LEU A 221 -3.10 15.16 13.15
N ILE A 222 -3.62 14.76 11.99
CA ILE A 222 -2.88 14.75 10.71
C ILE A 222 -2.48 16.16 10.31
N PHE A 223 -3.43 17.09 10.24
CA PHE A 223 -3.15 18.45 9.78
C PHE A 223 -2.29 19.23 10.76
N SER A 224 -2.49 19.06 12.07
CA SER A 224 -1.64 19.70 13.09
C SER A 224 -0.20 19.17 13.02
N ALA A 225 -0.01 17.87 12.76
CA ALA A 225 1.33 17.30 12.59
C ALA A 225 2.05 17.87 11.37
N ILE A 226 1.36 18.02 10.23
CA ILE A 226 1.92 18.65 9.02
C ILE A 226 2.32 20.09 9.30
N ARG A 227 1.44 20.90 9.91
CA ARG A 227 1.75 22.30 10.26
C ARG A 227 2.93 22.41 11.22
N THR A 228 3.03 21.49 12.19
CA THR A 228 4.11 21.49 13.18
C THR A 228 5.49 21.31 12.53
N VAL A 229 5.59 20.49 11.47
CA VAL A 229 6.87 20.28 10.76
C VAL A 229 7.09 21.29 9.63
N ASP A 230 6.04 21.94 9.16
CA ASP A 230 6.07 22.95 8.10
C ASP A 230 6.41 24.36 8.62
N VAL A 231 7.59 24.51 9.21
CA VAL A 231 8.05 25.79 9.81
C VAL A 231 8.09 26.94 8.79
N ASN A 232 8.27 26.63 7.51
CA ASN A 232 8.34 27.62 6.42
C ASN A 232 7.00 27.82 5.71
N GLU A 233 5.92 27.20 6.20
CA GLU A 233 4.56 27.37 5.68
C GLU A 233 4.43 27.03 4.17
N VAL A 234 5.25 26.10 3.67
CA VAL A 234 5.28 25.75 2.23
C VAL A 234 4.15 24.83 1.80
N PHE A 235 3.40 24.26 2.75
CA PHE A 235 2.20 23.45 2.52
C PHE A 235 0.91 24.13 2.95
N THR A 236 0.97 25.31 3.60
CA THR A 236 -0.17 26.00 4.22
C THR A 236 -1.39 26.10 3.33
N ASP A 237 -1.25 26.58 2.09
CA ASP A 237 -2.39 26.75 1.18
C ASP A 237 -3.04 25.43 0.80
N SER A 238 -2.22 24.39 0.55
CA SER A 238 -2.71 23.06 0.18
C SER A 238 -3.40 22.35 1.34
N VAL A 239 -2.91 22.57 2.57
CA VAL A 239 -3.52 22.09 3.81
C VAL A 239 -4.86 22.78 4.03
N ALA A 240 -4.90 24.11 3.94
CA ALA A 240 -6.11 24.90 4.10
C ALA A 240 -7.18 24.50 3.08
N MET A 241 -6.83 24.35 1.80
CA MET A 241 -7.76 23.92 0.76
C MET A 241 -8.42 22.56 1.09
N LEU A 242 -7.62 21.61 1.59
CA LEU A 242 -8.11 20.27 1.92
C LEU A 242 -8.99 20.28 3.18
N GLU A 243 -8.61 21.01 4.23
CA GLU A 243 -9.44 21.18 5.42
C GLU A 243 -10.75 21.92 5.14
N ASP A 244 -10.71 22.96 4.31
CA ASP A 244 -11.91 23.67 3.87
C ASP A 244 -12.85 22.75 3.10
N PHE A 245 -12.32 21.85 2.27
CA PHE A 245 -13.12 20.84 1.59
C PHE A 245 -13.77 19.87 2.59
N LEU A 246 -12.98 19.29 3.50
CA LEU A 246 -13.48 18.31 4.47
C LEU A 246 -14.49 18.91 5.44
N SER A 247 -14.33 20.16 5.85
CA SER A 247 -15.23 20.85 6.79
C SER A 247 -16.51 21.36 6.13
N ALA A 248 -16.44 21.86 4.89
CA ALA A 248 -17.59 22.41 4.19
C ALA A 248 -18.50 21.35 3.56
N THR A 249 -18.05 20.09 3.49
CA THR A 249 -18.81 19.04 2.82
C THR A 249 -19.75 18.32 3.78
N TYR A 250 -21.02 18.18 3.38
CA TYR A 250 -21.96 17.27 4.02
C TYR A 250 -21.51 15.82 3.78
N ASP A 251 -21.46 15.02 4.84
CA ASP A 251 -20.95 13.64 4.82
C ASP A 251 -19.55 13.54 4.14
N PRO A 252 -18.53 14.19 4.72
CA PRO A 252 -17.20 14.25 4.11
C PRO A 252 -16.49 12.89 4.17
N PRO A 253 -15.56 12.61 3.23
CA PRO A 253 -14.69 11.46 3.38
C PRO A 253 -13.85 11.59 4.65
N VAL A 254 -13.54 10.46 5.28
CA VAL A 254 -12.88 10.43 6.60
C VAL A 254 -11.37 10.40 6.42
N ALA A 255 -10.63 11.36 7.00
CA ALA A 255 -9.17 11.29 7.05
C ALA A 255 -8.70 10.09 7.88
N VAL A 256 -7.83 9.25 7.30
CA VAL A 256 -7.42 7.96 7.91
C VAL A 256 -5.95 7.92 8.29
N PHE A 257 -5.05 8.41 7.43
CA PHE A 257 -3.61 8.40 7.67
C PHE A 257 -2.87 9.38 6.76
N VAL A 258 -1.58 9.58 7.04
CA VAL A 258 -0.69 10.41 6.24
C VAL A 258 0.56 9.63 5.84
N SER A 259 1.12 9.93 4.67
CA SER A 259 2.44 9.42 4.27
C SER A 259 3.36 10.52 3.79
N CYS A 260 4.66 10.28 3.86
CA CYS A 260 5.68 11.15 3.28
C CYS A 260 6.90 10.36 2.81
N ASP A 261 7.63 10.95 1.86
CA ASP A 261 8.90 10.41 1.40
C ASP A 261 9.99 10.70 2.46
N LEU A 262 10.84 9.71 2.80
CA LEU A 262 11.96 9.85 3.73
C LEU A 262 13.20 10.42 3.03
N VAL A 263 13.04 11.62 2.52
CA VAL A 263 14.03 12.43 1.78
C VAL A 263 14.20 13.77 2.50
N PRO A 264 15.23 14.58 2.17
CA PRO A 264 15.39 15.91 2.75
C PRO A 264 14.08 16.71 2.69
N PHE A 265 13.76 17.46 3.74
CA PHE A 265 12.46 18.12 3.89
C PHE A 265 12.03 18.85 2.62
N HIS A 266 12.91 19.63 1.99
CA HIS A 266 12.63 20.41 0.76
C HIS A 266 12.26 19.57 -0.48
N SER A 267 12.48 18.25 -0.45
CA SER A 267 12.13 17.30 -1.51
C SER A 267 10.93 16.43 -1.15
N THR A 268 10.43 16.52 0.08
CA THR A 268 9.32 15.70 0.55
C THR A 268 7.98 16.20 0.02
N ARG A 269 7.02 15.29 0.03
CA ARG A 269 5.62 15.55 -0.25
C ARG A 269 4.79 14.80 0.78
N PHE A 270 3.76 15.45 1.30
CA PHE A 270 2.79 14.79 2.16
C PHE A 270 1.66 14.20 1.32
N LYS A 271 1.09 13.09 1.77
CA LYS A 271 -0.13 12.51 1.21
C LYS A 271 -1.11 12.28 2.32
N VAL A 272 -2.20 13.03 2.32
CA VAL A 272 -3.30 12.81 3.26
C VAL A 272 -4.28 11.84 2.63
N TYR A 273 -4.50 10.70 3.28
CA TYR A 273 -5.41 9.66 2.81
C TYR A 273 -6.76 9.82 3.49
N VAL A 274 -7.82 9.72 2.69
CA VAL A 274 -9.21 9.77 3.13
C VAL A 274 -9.99 8.56 2.61
N ALA A 275 -10.96 8.09 3.38
CA ALA A 275 -11.89 7.03 3.02
C ALA A 275 -13.24 7.62 2.62
N GLU A 276 -13.73 7.29 1.42
CA GLU A 276 -15.09 7.59 0.95
C GLU A 276 -15.97 6.35 1.13
N LEU A 277 -16.92 6.48 2.05
CA LEU A 277 -17.79 5.39 2.47
C LEU A 277 -19.01 5.26 1.57
N ASN A 278 -19.43 6.33 0.90
CA ASN A 278 -20.57 6.33 -0.01
C ASN A 278 -20.07 6.36 -1.46
N GLN A 279 -20.03 5.20 -2.11
CA GLN A 279 -19.45 5.09 -3.45
C GLN A 279 -20.49 5.46 -4.52
N SER A 280 -20.12 6.42 -5.36
CA SER A 280 -20.89 6.80 -6.55
C SER A 280 -20.01 7.61 -7.50
N LEU A 281 -20.41 7.70 -8.77
CA LEU A 281 -19.74 8.59 -9.72
C LEU A 281 -19.75 10.06 -9.28
N GLU A 282 -20.79 10.48 -8.56
CA GLU A 282 -20.93 11.82 -7.99
C GLU A 282 -19.90 12.07 -6.88
N ASN A 283 -19.77 11.14 -5.93
CA ASN A 283 -18.79 11.27 -4.86
C ASN A 283 -17.35 11.14 -5.36
N ILE A 284 -17.12 10.36 -6.43
CA ILE A 284 -15.82 10.37 -7.14
C ILE A 284 -15.53 11.76 -7.70
N ALA A 285 -16.48 12.40 -8.38
CA ALA A 285 -16.30 13.75 -8.91
C ALA A 285 -16.07 14.78 -7.80
N ARG A 286 -16.87 14.72 -6.73
CA ARG A 286 -16.74 15.58 -5.56
C ARG A 286 -15.36 15.48 -4.93
N ASN A 287 -14.89 14.27 -4.60
CA ASN A 287 -13.62 14.06 -3.93
C ASN A 287 -12.43 14.38 -4.85
N TRP A 288 -12.49 13.97 -6.13
CA TRP A 288 -11.44 14.27 -7.10
C TRP A 288 -11.25 15.78 -7.31
N THR A 289 -12.34 16.55 -7.31
CA THR A 289 -12.31 18.00 -7.54
C THR A 289 -12.24 18.83 -6.24
N LEU A 290 -12.16 18.19 -5.08
CA LEU A 290 -12.29 18.85 -3.77
C LEU A 290 -13.55 19.75 -3.70
N GLY A 291 -14.68 19.24 -4.19
CA GLY A 291 -15.95 19.96 -4.28
C GLY A 291 -15.91 21.12 -5.27
N GLY A 292 -15.20 20.96 -6.40
CA GLY A 292 -15.05 21.99 -7.44
C GLY A 292 -13.94 23.02 -7.19
N ARG A 293 -13.17 22.90 -6.09
CA ARG A 293 -11.99 23.74 -5.82
C ARG A 293 -10.86 23.48 -6.82
N LEU A 294 -10.77 22.25 -7.33
CA LEU A 294 -9.92 21.87 -8.47
C LEU A 294 -10.80 21.72 -9.71
N ASN A 295 -10.62 22.60 -10.69
CA ASN A 295 -11.49 22.66 -11.88
C ASN A 295 -10.73 22.94 -13.19
N ASP A 296 -9.40 22.84 -13.17
CA ASP A 296 -8.57 23.02 -14.36
C ASP A 296 -8.70 21.83 -15.33
N SER A 297 -8.25 22.02 -16.58
CA SER A 297 -8.37 21.03 -17.65
C SER A 297 -7.69 19.70 -17.33
N GLU A 298 -6.54 19.73 -16.65
CA GLU A 298 -5.80 18.53 -16.25
C GLU A 298 -6.64 17.73 -15.24
N THR A 299 -7.17 18.42 -14.21
CA THR A 299 -8.04 17.81 -13.20
C THR A 299 -9.28 17.17 -13.82
N LEU A 300 -10.00 17.89 -14.69
CA LEU A 300 -11.24 17.39 -15.30
C LEU A 300 -11.00 16.22 -16.26
N LYS A 301 -9.88 16.23 -16.98
CA LYS A 301 -9.47 15.10 -17.82
C LYS A 301 -9.12 13.88 -16.99
N GLY A 302 -8.42 14.08 -15.86
CA GLY A 302 -8.17 13.02 -14.89
C GLY A 302 -9.45 12.43 -14.30
N LEU A 303 -10.43 13.28 -13.98
CA LEU A 303 -11.73 12.85 -13.47
C LEU A 303 -12.45 11.94 -14.45
N ALA A 304 -12.46 12.27 -15.75
CA ALA A 304 -13.11 11.46 -16.76
C ALA A 304 -12.55 10.02 -16.78
N TYR A 305 -11.23 9.86 -16.69
CA TYR A 305 -10.60 8.54 -16.59
C TYR A 305 -10.91 7.83 -15.26
N ALA A 306 -10.95 8.56 -14.14
CA ALA A 306 -11.30 7.98 -12.84
C ALA A 306 -12.74 7.45 -12.81
N GLN A 307 -13.69 8.16 -13.44
CA GLN A 307 -15.06 7.71 -13.59
C GLN A 307 -15.16 6.53 -14.58
N GLU A 308 -14.44 6.57 -15.70
CA GLU A 308 -14.37 5.46 -16.66
C GLU A 308 -13.89 4.17 -15.99
N LEU A 309 -12.82 4.22 -15.20
CA LEU A 309 -12.30 3.06 -14.47
C LEU A 309 -13.34 2.50 -13.49
N TYR A 310 -14.02 3.34 -12.72
CA TYR A 310 -15.09 2.91 -11.81
C TYR A 310 -16.20 2.16 -12.56
N THR A 311 -16.61 2.67 -13.71
CA THR A 311 -17.60 2.02 -14.58
C THR A 311 -17.08 0.72 -15.20
N LEU A 312 -15.83 0.69 -15.67
CA LEU A 312 -15.22 -0.51 -16.28
C LEU A 312 -15.11 -1.66 -15.29
N PHE A 313 -14.82 -1.39 -14.01
CA PHE A 313 -14.81 -2.42 -12.97
C PHE A 313 -16.20 -2.86 -12.54
N GLY A 314 -17.26 -2.13 -12.91
CA GLY A 314 -18.63 -2.46 -12.48
C GLY A 314 -18.80 -2.41 -10.96
N ILE A 315 -18.09 -1.51 -10.28
CA ILE A 315 -18.20 -1.36 -8.83
C ILE A 315 -19.62 -0.84 -8.51
N PRO A 316 -20.41 -1.53 -7.68
CA PRO A 316 -21.76 -1.10 -7.36
C PRO A 316 -21.73 0.12 -6.44
N ASP A 317 -22.68 1.02 -6.61
CA ASP A 317 -22.83 2.18 -5.75
C ASP A 317 -23.23 1.80 -4.31
N GLY A 318 -23.15 2.79 -3.41
CA GLY A 318 -23.73 2.75 -2.08
C GLY A 318 -22.72 2.78 -0.94
N THR A 319 -23.26 2.78 0.28
CA THR A 319 -22.48 2.89 1.52
C THR A 319 -21.71 1.60 1.81
N ARG A 320 -20.48 1.75 2.34
CA ARG A 320 -19.61 0.69 2.87
C ARG A 320 -19.07 1.09 4.23
N ASP A 321 -18.66 0.09 4.99
CA ASP A 321 -17.92 0.29 6.23
C ASP A 321 -16.41 0.38 5.97
N ILE A 322 -15.69 1.03 6.89
CA ILE A 322 -14.24 0.89 6.97
C ILE A 322 -13.94 -0.52 7.46
N ILE A 323 -13.44 -1.38 6.57
CA ILE A 323 -12.97 -2.71 6.95
C ILE A 323 -11.73 -2.53 7.84
N SER A 324 -11.89 -2.80 9.14
CA SER A 324 -10.85 -2.59 10.17
C SER A 324 -10.01 -3.85 10.46
N HIS A 325 -10.17 -4.89 9.63
CA HIS A 325 -9.47 -6.15 9.75
C HIS A 325 -8.96 -6.63 8.38
N PRO A 326 -7.87 -7.41 8.34
CA PRO A 326 -7.49 -8.15 7.15
C PRO A 326 -8.67 -8.98 6.68
N VAL A 327 -8.90 -9.06 5.36
CA VAL A 327 -9.95 -9.93 4.80
C VAL A 327 -9.61 -11.37 5.17
N ILE A 328 -10.41 -12.00 6.02
CA ILE A 328 -10.17 -13.37 6.48
C ILE A 328 -10.97 -14.38 5.66
N PRO A 329 -10.49 -15.64 5.59
CA PRO A 329 -11.22 -16.71 4.95
C PRO A 329 -12.69 -16.84 5.41
N GLY A 330 -13.65 -16.65 4.50
CA GLY A 330 -15.07 -16.77 4.80
C GLY A 330 -15.77 -15.45 5.13
N ASP A 331 -15.03 -14.33 5.12
CA ASP A 331 -15.66 -13.02 5.09
C ASP A 331 -16.60 -12.93 3.88
N PRO A 332 -17.78 -12.31 4.04
CA PRO A 332 -18.64 -12.02 2.90
C PRO A 332 -17.81 -11.27 1.86
N GLN A 333 -17.85 -11.77 0.63
CA GLN A 333 -17.25 -11.07 -0.50
C GLN A 333 -17.94 -9.71 -0.63
N SER A 334 -17.31 -8.70 -0.06
CA SER A 334 -17.87 -7.37 0.11
C SER A 334 -16.91 -6.37 -0.48
N PHE A 335 -17.46 -5.44 -1.25
CA PHE A 335 -16.72 -4.30 -1.74
C PHE A 335 -16.29 -3.45 -0.53
N SER A 336 -14.99 -3.20 -0.39
CA SER A 336 -14.51 -2.21 0.57
C SER A 336 -14.79 -0.79 0.06
N HIS A 337 -14.58 0.21 0.90
CA HIS A 337 -14.71 1.64 0.60
C HIS A 337 -13.73 2.11 -0.49
N LEU A 338 -14.03 3.26 -1.12
CA LEU A 338 -13.04 3.97 -1.95
C LEU A 338 -12.06 4.70 -1.05
N MET A 339 -10.82 4.83 -1.48
CA MET A 339 -9.89 5.77 -0.83
C MET A 339 -9.42 6.82 -1.80
N PHE A 340 -9.06 7.97 -1.27
CA PHE A 340 -8.32 9.00 -1.98
C PHE A 340 -7.06 9.30 -1.19
N ASN A 341 -6.00 9.69 -1.88
CA ASN A 341 -5.01 10.56 -1.26
C ASN A 341 -4.92 11.87 -2.01
N TYR A 342 -4.46 12.88 -1.28
CA TYR A 342 -4.15 14.19 -1.81
C TYR A 342 -2.67 14.46 -1.57
N GLU A 343 -1.87 14.47 -2.64
CA GLU A 343 -0.45 14.78 -2.60
C GLU A 343 -0.26 16.30 -2.46
N LEU A 344 0.26 16.72 -1.32
CA LEU A 344 0.64 18.08 -0.99
C LEU A 344 2.11 18.27 -1.41
N GLN A 345 2.34 19.24 -2.29
CA GLN A 345 3.66 19.56 -2.82
C GLN A 345 4.05 20.97 -2.39
N GLN A 346 5.31 21.18 -2.05
CA GLN A 346 5.80 22.47 -1.57
C GLN A 346 5.54 23.58 -2.59
N GLY A 347 4.90 24.65 -2.11
CA GLY A 347 4.55 25.82 -2.91
C GLY A 347 3.48 25.60 -3.97
N ASP A 348 2.90 24.40 -4.09
CA ASP A 348 1.74 24.16 -4.95
C ASP A 348 0.48 24.21 -4.09
N PRO A 349 -0.38 25.25 -4.22
CA PRO A 349 -1.56 25.39 -3.38
C PRO A 349 -2.64 24.34 -3.70
N ARG A 350 -2.47 23.54 -4.76
CA ARG A 350 -3.45 22.57 -5.24
C ARG A 350 -3.04 21.14 -4.89
N PRO A 351 -3.69 20.49 -3.91
CA PRO A 351 -3.47 19.08 -3.64
C PRO A 351 -3.77 18.23 -4.88
N LYS A 352 -2.93 17.24 -5.17
CA LYS A 352 -3.12 16.37 -6.35
C LYS A 352 -3.87 15.08 -5.95
N PRO A 353 -5.09 14.85 -6.47
CA PRO A 353 -5.88 13.69 -6.11
C PRO A 353 -5.33 12.40 -6.72
N LYS A 354 -5.45 11.31 -5.96
CA LYS A 354 -5.30 9.93 -6.43
C LYS A 354 -6.40 9.09 -5.81
N ILE A 355 -7.16 8.40 -6.64
CA ILE A 355 -8.22 7.47 -6.20
C ILE A 355 -7.68 6.04 -6.06
N TYR A 356 -8.28 5.27 -5.17
CA TYR A 356 -8.02 3.86 -4.91
C TYR A 356 -9.34 3.09 -4.91
N TYR A 357 -9.42 2.08 -5.77
CA TYR A 357 -10.57 1.17 -5.89
C TYR A 357 -10.25 -0.13 -5.16
N ALA A 358 -11.14 -0.53 -4.25
CA ALA A 358 -11.12 -1.86 -3.67
C ALA A 358 -11.69 -2.86 -4.67
N LEU A 359 -10.88 -3.83 -5.09
CA LEU A 359 -11.26 -4.81 -6.11
C LEU A 359 -11.37 -6.24 -5.55
N ASN A 360 -11.23 -6.44 -4.24
CA ASN A 360 -11.27 -7.75 -3.57
C ASN A 360 -12.56 -8.56 -3.81
N ALA A 361 -13.66 -7.91 -4.19
CA ALA A 361 -14.94 -8.58 -4.45
C ALA A 361 -15.16 -8.98 -5.92
N LEU A 362 -14.27 -8.60 -6.84
CA LEU A 362 -14.40 -8.91 -8.26
C LEU A 362 -13.54 -10.11 -8.64
N ASN A 363 -13.91 -10.80 -9.73
CA ASN A 363 -13.08 -11.85 -10.29
C ASN A 363 -11.81 -11.27 -10.94
N ASP A 364 -10.66 -11.91 -10.76
CA ASP A 364 -9.38 -11.37 -11.24
C ASP A 364 -9.28 -11.33 -12.77
N MET A 365 -9.92 -12.25 -13.50
CA MET A 365 -10.02 -12.16 -14.96
C MET A 365 -10.90 -10.99 -15.41
N GLU A 366 -11.99 -10.69 -14.71
CA GLU A 366 -12.83 -9.52 -15.01
C GLU A 366 -12.08 -8.20 -14.76
N LYS A 367 -11.37 -8.10 -13.63
CA LYS A 367 -10.46 -6.97 -13.35
C LYS A 367 -9.41 -6.82 -14.45
N ALA A 368 -8.80 -7.92 -14.88
CA ALA A 368 -7.78 -7.91 -15.92
C ALA A 368 -8.33 -7.41 -17.25
N LYS A 369 -9.52 -7.86 -17.66
CA LYS A 369 -10.18 -7.39 -18.89
C LYS A 369 -10.48 -5.88 -18.84
N ALA A 370 -11.04 -5.39 -17.74
CA ALA A 370 -11.29 -3.96 -17.54
C ALA A 370 -9.99 -3.13 -17.65
N LEU A 371 -8.89 -3.61 -17.05
CA LEU A 371 -7.58 -2.97 -17.17
C LEU A 371 -7.01 -3.02 -18.58
N VAL A 372 -7.13 -4.15 -19.29
CA VAL A 372 -6.71 -4.28 -20.70
C VAL A 372 -7.46 -3.27 -21.58
N ASP A 373 -8.77 -3.13 -21.40
CA ASP A 373 -9.58 -2.17 -22.16
C ASP A 373 -9.15 -0.73 -21.89
N PHE A 374 -8.91 -0.40 -20.61
CA PHE A 374 -8.38 0.91 -20.24
C PHE A 374 -6.97 1.15 -20.83
N PHE A 375 -6.08 0.16 -20.77
CA PHE A 375 -4.73 0.26 -21.34
C PHE A 375 -4.75 0.51 -22.84
N LYS A 376 -5.62 -0.18 -23.60
CA LYS A 376 -5.82 0.10 -25.03
C LYS A 376 -6.33 1.52 -25.25
N ARG A 377 -7.31 1.96 -24.46
CA ARG A 377 -7.88 3.33 -24.54
C ARG A 377 -6.81 4.41 -24.39
N VAL A 378 -5.84 4.21 -23.51
CA VAL A 378 -4.76 5.19 -23.26
C VAL A 378 -3.48 4.93 -24.08
N GLY A 379 -3.53 4.00 -25.04
CA GLY A 379 -2.44 3.71 -25.97
C GLY A 379 -1.29 2.88 -25.38
N TRP A 380 -1.53 2.13 -24.31
CA TRP A 380 -0.55 1.27 -23.64
C TRP A 380 -0.58 -0.15 -24.19
N GLU A 381 -0.40 -0.29 -25.51
CA GLU A 381 -0.59 -1.54 -26.25
C GLU A 381 0.23 -2.71 -25.69
N LYS A 382 1.48 -2.47 -25.30
CA LYS A 382 2.33 -3.50 -24.69
C LYS A 382 1.74 -4.03 -23.38
N HIS A 383 1.37 -3.11 -22.47
CA HIS A 383 0.76 -3.50 -21.18
C HIS A 383 -0.56 -4.25 -21.41
N ALA A 384 -1.38 -3.79 -22.36
CA ALA A 384 -2.63 -4.44 -22.72
C ALA A 384 -2.43 -5.86 -23.27
N ALA A 385 -1.39 -6.08 -24.08
CA ALA A 385 -1.09 -7.38 -24.67
C ALA A 385 -0.55 -8.38 -23.64
N GLU A 386 0.18 -7.92 -22.63
CA GLU A 386 0.91 -8.78 -21.69
C GLU A 386 0.19 -9.00 -20.35
N LEU A 387 -0.79 -8.16 -19.97
CA LEU A 387 -1.33 -8.14 -18.61
C LEU A 387 -1.91 -9.49 -18.17
N ILE A 388 -2.78 -10.10 -18.97
CA ILE A 388 -3.46 -11.36 -18.62
C ILE A 388 -2.44 -12.49 -18.46
N ASP A 389 -1.53 -12.65 -19.43
CA ASP A 389 -0.48 -13.67 -19.39
C ASP A 389 0.45 -13.48 -18.18
N ASN A 390 0.75 -12.22 -17.84
CA ASN A 390 1.54 -11.89 -16.66
C ASN A 390 0.83 -12.35 -15.38
N LEU A 391 -0.44 -11.96 -15.19
CA LEU A 391 -1.23 -12.33 -14.02
C LEU A 391 -1.36 -13.85 -13.86
N GLN A 392 -1.61 -14.58 -14.95
CA GLN A 392 -1.65 -16.05 -14.96
C GLN A 392 -0.31 -16.69 -14.57
N SER A 393 0.81 -16.02 -14.86
CA SER A 393 2.15 -16.55 -14.60
C SER A 393 2.69 -16.28 -13.20
N TYR A 394 2.06 -15.38 -12.43
CA TYR A 394 2.57 -14.92 -11.14
C TYR A 394 2.49 -15.96 -10.04
N ILE A 395 1.39 -16.71 -9.97
CA ILE A 395 1.14 -17.69 -8.91
C ILE A 395 0.79 -19.04 -9.54
N PRO A 396 1.75 -20.00 -9.57
CA PRO A 396 1.50 -21.33 -10.11
C PRO A 396 0.31 -22.02 -9.42
N GLY A 397 -0.62 -22.53 -10.23
CA GLY A 397 -1.80 -23.26 -9.73
C GLY A 397 -2.97 -22.40 -9.29
N VAL A 398 -2.91 -21.07 -9.41
CA VAL A 398 -4.07 -20.18 -9.28
C VAL A 398 -4.66 -19.91 -10.65
N ASP A 399 -5.95 -20.21 -10.82
CA ASP A 399 -6.70 -19.83 -12.01
C ASP A 399 -7.37 -18.47 -11.81
N ILE A 400 -6.92 -17.46 -12.57
CA ILE A 400 -7.48 -16.10 -12.49
C ILE A 400 -8.95 -16.02 -12.95
N ASN A 401 -9.47 -17.05 -13.63
CA ASN A 401 -10.89 -17.15 -13.95
C ASN A 401 -11.74 -17.51 -12.72
N GLU A 402 -11.14 -18.02 -11.65
CA GLU A 402 -11.85 -18.48 -10.44
C GLU A 402 -11.52 -17.65 -9.20
N THR A 403 -10.35 -17.01 -9.15
CA THR A 403 -9.92 -16.21 -7.98
C THR A 403 -10.46 -14.78 -8.00
N THR A 404 -10.61 -14.22 -6.81
CA THR A 404 -10.91 -12.79 -6.55
C THR A 404 -9.82 -12.13 -5.70
N GLU A 405 -8.78 -12.89 -5.36
CA GLU A 405 -7.79 -12.59 -4.34
C GLU A 405 -6.43 -12.17 -4.92
N LEU A 406 -6.20 -12.06 -6.23
CA LEU A 406 -4.88 -11.66 -6.75
C LEU A 406 -4.71 -10.13 -6.74
N ILE A 407 -5.69 -9.40 -7.23
CA ILE A 407 -5.69 -7.93 -7.25
C ILE A 407 -6.58 -7.41 -6.11
N GLY A 408 -5.95 -6.83 -5.08
CA GLY A 408 -6.64 -6.26 -3.93
C GLY A 408 -7.13 -4.84 -4.18
N TRP A 409 -6.23 -3.98 -4.66
CA TRP A 409 -6.52 -2.57 -4.94
C TRP A 409 -5.96 -2.13 -6.27
N LEU A 410 -6.58 -1.10 -6.84
CA LEU A 410 -6.01 -0.32 -7.93
C LEU A 410 -6.01 1.16 -7.53
N SER A 411 -4.88 1.85 -7.68
CA SER A 411 -4.86 3.31 -7.61
C SER A 411 -4.74 3.96 -9.00
N PHE A 412 -5.32 5.15 -9.15
CA PHE A 412 -5.26 5.96 -10.36
C PHE A 412 -4.98 7.43 -10.03
N ALA A 413 -4.00 8.01 -10.73
CA ALA A 413 -3.76 9.45 -10.77
C ALA A 413 -3.50 9.91 -12.21
N TYR A 414 -3.60 11.22 -12.45
CA TYR A 414 -3.38 11.81 -13.76
C TYR A 414 -2.55 13.09 -13.66
N SER A 415 -1.76 13.35 -14.69
CA SER A 415 -1.23 14.69 -15.01
C SER A 415 -1.05 14.78 -16.53
N GLU A 416 -1.11 15.96 -17.13
CA GLU A 416 -0.85 16.14 -18.55
C GLU A 416 0.59 15.76 -18.90
N LYS A 417 1.53 16.07 -18.01
CA LYS A 417 2.96 15.78 -18.22
C LYS A 417 3.27 14.29 -18.31
N LYS A 418 2.69 13.48 -17.42
CA LYS A 418 3.01 12.04 -17.33
C LYS A 418 1.93 11.13 -17.94
N GLY A 419 0.74 11.67 -18.17
CA GLY A 419 -0.44 10.90 -18.54
C GLY A 419 -1.03 10.12 -17.34
N PRO A 420 -1.83 9.08 -17.63
CA PRO A 420 -2.35 8.17 -16.62
C PRO A 420 -1.23 7.50 -15.80
N TYR A 421 -1.48 7.32 -14.51
CA TYR A 421 -0.59 6.63 -13.58
C TYR A 421 -1.41 5.63 -12.77
N LEU A 422 -1.21 4.33 -13.02
CA LEU A 422 -1.97 3.27 -12.36
C LEU A 422 -1.06 2.45 -11.44
N THR A 423 -1.58 1.92 -10.35
CA THR A 423 -0.83 0.96 -9.51
C THR A 423 -1.74 -0.17 -9.06
N ILE A 424 -1.37 -1.40 -9.40
CA ILE A 424 -2.01 -2.63 -8.91
C ILE A 424 -1.34 -3.02 -7.59
N TYR A 425 -2.13 -3.33 -6.57
CA TYR A 425 -1.69 -3.87 -5.30
C TYR A 425 -2.11 -5.34 -5.21
N TYR A 426 -1.11 -6.22 -5.10
CA TYR A 426 -1.31 -7.68 -5.13
C TYR A 426 -1.51 -8.24 -3.73
N ARG A 427 -2.25 -9.34 -3.63
CA ARG A 427 -2.46 -10.07 -2.37
C ARG A 427 -1.94 -11.50 -2.44
#